data_AF-A0A0D3L296-F1
#
_entry.id   AF-A0A0D3L296-F1
#
_cell.length_a   1.000
_cell.length_b   1.000
_cell.length_c   1.000
_cell.angle_alpha   90.00
_cell.angle_beta   90.00
_cell.angle_gamma   90.00
#
_symmetry.space_group_name_H-M   'P 1'
#
loop_
_entity.id
_entity.type
_entity.pdbx_description
1 polymer ?
#
loop_
_entity_poly.entity_id
_entity_poly.type
_entity_poly.pdbx_seq_one_letter_code
_entity_poly.pdbx_strand_id
1 'polypeptide(L)'
;DSEVKLEQQAVYLVMECGEIDLAHMLQRQRGSERDGTLSESFICMYWQQMLAAVNAIHEARVIHADLKPANFLCVQGSLKLIDFGIAKQSSADTTKIARDSQVGTVNYMSPESITCEGDDSSAEGQFKLGRASDVWSLGCILYQMVYGHTPFSHLRTIYQKLQAAIPDPSKAIAFPPTRNPYMVDVLRRCLQRQPTLRPSIPELLDHPLLRPELRGPP
;
A
#
# COMPACT_ATOMS: atom_id res chain seq x y z
N ASP A 1 3.32 -25.04 10.37
CA ASP A 1 2.56 -25.66 11.48
C ASP A 1 1.96 -24.60 12.39
N SER A 2 0.77 -24.85 12.94
CA SER A 2 0.13 -23.98 13.91
C SER A 2 -0.36 -24.79 15.11
N GLU A 3 -0.28 -24.19 16.31
CA GLU A 3 -0.73 -24.80 17.56
C GLU A 3 -1.52 -23.77 18.37
N VAL A 4 -2.74 -24.13 18.80
CA VAL A 4 -3.60 -23.27 19.62
C VAL A 4 -3.65 -23.84 21.04
N LYS A 5 -3.11 -23.11 22.02
CA LYS A 5 -3.14 -23.48 23.44
C LYS A 5 -4.10 -22.58 24.20
N LEU A 6 -5.37 -23.01 24.26
CA LEU A 6 -6.46 -22.26 24.90
C LEU A 6 -6.18 -21.99 26.39
N GLU A 7 -5.59 -22.95 27.10
CA GLU A 7 -5.24 -22.81 28.53
C GLU A 7 -4.15 -21.76 28.78
N GLN A 8 -3.29 -21.53 27.80
CA GLN A 8 -2.21 -20.52 27.86
C GLN A 8 -2.62 -19.20 27.19
N GLN A 9 -3.85 -19.12 26.67
CA GLN A 9 -4.33 -18.01 25.83
C GLN A 9 -3.35 -17.63 24.72
N ALA A 10 -2.72 -18.64 24.11
CA ALA A 10 -1.64 -18.46 23.14
C ALA A 10 -1.91 -19.21 21.83
N VAL A 11 -1.54 -18.57 20.72
CA VAL A 11 -1.50 -19.17 19.38
C VAL A 11 -0.06 -19.14 18.89
N TYR A 12 0.48 -20.30 18.53
CA TYR A 12 1.82 -20.44 17.98
C TYR A 12 1.71 -20.72 16.48
N LEU A 13 2.49 -19.98 15.69
CA LEU A 13 2.55 -20.11 14.23
C LEU A 13 4.02 -20.29 13.84
N VAL A 14 4.33 -21.44 13.25
CA VAL A 14 5.64 -21.69 12.63
C VAL A 14 5.56 -21.24 11.18
N MET A 15 6.32 -20.19 10.86
CA MET A 15 6.34 -19.55 9.55
C MET A 15 7.76 -19.48 9.00
N GLU A 16 7.85 -19.22 7.70
CA GLU A 16 9.09 -18.86 7.04
C GLU A 16 9.67 -17.57 7.65
N CYS A 17 11.00 -17.53 7.85
CA CYS A 17 11.70 -16.37 8.39
C CYS A 17 12.21 -15.49 7.25
N GLY A 18 11.85 -14.21 7.26
CA GLY A 18 12.36 -13.21 6.30
C GLY A 18 13.46 -12.33 6.88
N GLU A 19 14.22 -11.66 6.02
CA GLU A 19 15.38 -10.88 6.43
C GLU A 19 15.03 -9.48 6.96
N ILE A 20 14.07 -8.79 6.33
CA ILE A 20 13.68 -7.42 6.67
C ILE A 20 12.32 -7.08 6.04
N ASP A 21 11.47 -6.31 6.73
CA ASP A 21 10.25 -5.77 6.11
C ASP A 21 10.54 -4.52 5.26
N LEU A 22 9.63 -4.24 4.32
CA LEU A 22 9.76 -3.13 3.39
C LEU A 22 9.78 -1.76 4.10
N ALA A 23 9.14 -1.60 5.26
CA ALA A 23 9.21 -0.34 6.01
C ALA A 23 10.62 -0.05 6.50
N HIS A 24 11.26 -1.03 7.15
CA HIS A 24 12.65 -0.89 7.62
C HIS A 24 13.65 -0.78 6.47
N MET A 25 13.42 -1.49 5.36
CA MET A 25 14.25 -1.37 4.16
C MET A 25 14.23 0.06 3.59
N LEU A 26 13.04 0.67 3.45
CA LEU A 26 12.90 2.04 2.96
C LEU A 26 13.50 3.08 3.94
N GLN A 27 13.46 2.83 5.24
CA GLN A 27 14.09 3.70 6.24
C GLN A 27 15.62 3.65 6.16
N ARG A 28 16.22 2.46 6.03
CA ARG A 28 17.68 2.30 5.94
C ARG A 28 18.28 3.03 4.73
N GLN A 29 17.54 3.05 3.62
CA GLN A 29 18.00 3.72 2.39
C GLN A 29 18.04 5.24 2.50
N ARG A 30 17.12 5.85 3.27
CA ARG A 30 17.17 7.29 3.56
C ARG A 30 18.39 7.72 4.38
N GLY A 31 18.97 6.82 5.16
CA GLY A 31 20.10 7.11 6.06
C GLY A 31 21.49 6.90 5.45
N SER A 32 21.59 6.38 4.22
CA SER A 32 22.89 6.11 3.59
C SER A 32 23.28 7.27 2.66
N GLU A 33 24.49 7.81 2.84
CA GLU A 33 25.04 8.94 2.05
C GLU A 33 25.34 8.59 0.58
N ARG A 34 25.20 7.32 0.17
CA ARG A 34 25.30 6.88 -1.22
C ARG A 34 23.93 6.90 -1.85
N ASP A 35 23.69 7.85 -2.77
CA ASP A 35 22.58 7.92 -3.74
C ASP A 35 21.45 6.92 -3.47
N GLY A 36 20.75 7.11 -2.34
CA GLY A 36 19.98 6.08 -1.62
C GLY A 36 18.61 5.80 -2.23
N THR A 37 18.48 5.98 -3.54
CA THR A 37 17.24 5.72 -4.27
C THR A 37 17.21 4.26 -4.75
N LEU A 38 16.06 3.61 -4.61
CA LEU A 38 15.86 2.30 -5.20
C LEU A 38 16.04 2.40 -6.71
N SER A 39 16.79 1.48 -7.30
CA SER A 39 16.86 1.41 -8.76
C SER A 39 15.48 1.13 -9.33
N GLU A 40 15.17 1.72 -10.48
CA GLU A 40 13.86 1.56 -11.12
C GLU A 40 13.51 0.08 -11.33
N SER A 41 14.48 -0.75 -11.72
CA SER A 41 14.29 -2.19 -11.89
C SER A 41 13.85 -2.86 -10.59
N PHE A 42 14.41 -2.46 -9.46
CA PHE A 42 14.03 -3.01 -8.14
C PHE A 42 12.63 -2.54 -7.73
N ILE A 43 12.30 -1.27 -8.02
CA ILE A 43 10.96 -0.73 -7.81
C ILE A 43 9.93 -1.53 -8.62
N CYS A 44 10.16 -1.73 -9.92
CA CYS A 44 9.26 -2.48 -10.78
C CYS A 44 9.12 -3.95 -10.34
N MET A 45 10.22 -4.60 -9.95
CA MET A 45 10.20 -5.98 -9.46
C MET A 45 9.32 -6.11 -8.21
N TYR A 46 9.54 -5.28 -7.20
CA TYR A 46 8.72 -5.29 -5.99
C TYR A 46 7.30 -4.82 -6.22
N TRP A 47 7.08 -3.85 -7.10
CA TRP A 47 5.75 -3.43 -7.51
C TRP A 47 4.95 -4.62 -8.09
N GLN A 48 5.56 -5.37 -9.00
CA GLN A 48 4.94 -6.58 -9.56
C GLN A 48 4.64 -7.63 -8.48
N GLN A 49 5.55 -7.88 -7.55
CA GLN A 49 5.36 -8.85 -6.46
C GLN A 49 4.25 -8.40 -5.49
N MET A 50 4.17 -7.12 -5.14
CA MET A 50 3.09 -6.57 -4.33
C MET A 50 1.75 -6.72 -5.03
N LEU A 51 1.66 -6.36 -6.31
CA LEU A 51 0.44 -6.52 -7.10
C LEU A 51 0.02 -7.99 -7.17
N ALA A 52 0.94 -8.91 -7.45
CA ALA A 52 0.63 -10.34 -7.52
C ALA A 52 0.09 -10.87 -6.17
N ALA A 53 0.72 -10.50 -5.05
CA ALA A 53 0.27 -10.90 -3.73
C ALA A 53 -1.12 -10.36 -3.39
N VAL A 54 -1.39 -9.09 -3.68
CA VAL A 54 -2.70 -8.48 -3.40
C VAL A 54 -3.77 -8.98 -4.38
N ASN A 55 -3.42 -9.26 -5.64
CA ASN A 55 -4.36 -9.89 -6.59
C ASN A 55 -4.84 -11.25 -6.07
N ALA A 56 -3.92 -12.07 -5.54
CA ALA A 56 -4.26 -13.39 -5.03
C ALA A 56 -5.28 -13.35 -3.89
N ILE A 57 -5.15 -12.40 -2.96
CA ILE A 57 -6.14 -12.24 -1.89
C ILE A 57 -7.46 -11.67 -2.42
N HIS A 58 -7.41 -10.77 -3.42
CA HIS A 58 -8.61 -10.23 -4.07
C HIS A 58 -9.39 -11.33 -4.80
N GLU A 59 -8.71 -12.26 -5.47
CA GLU A 59 -9.31 -13.44 -6.12
C GLU A 59 -9.94 -14.38 -5.09
N ALA A 60 -9.33 -14.50 -3.91
CA ALA A 60 -9.88 -15.22 -2.77
C ALA A 60 -11.00 -14.48 -2.02
N ARG A 61 -11.53 -13.38 -2.58
CA ARG A 61 -12.58 -12.53 -1.97
C ARG A 61 -12.18 -11.90 -0.63
N VAL A 62 -10.89 -11.63 -0.43
CA VAL A 62 -10.35 -10.94 0.74
C VAL A 62 -9.85 -9.54 0.35
N ILE A 63 -10.21 -8.54 1.16
CA ILE A 63 -9.69 -7.17 1.08
C ILE A 63 -8.76 -6.95 2.26
N HIS A 64 -7.58 -6.35 2.03
CA HIS A 64 -6.65 -6.11 3.13
C HIS A 64 -7.00 -4.85 3.94
N ALA A 65 -7.40 -3.76 3.27
CA ALA A 65 -7.88 -2.48 3.81
C ALA A 65 -6.88 -1.65 4.65
N ASP A 66 -5.77 -2.24 5.10
CA ASP A 66 -4.70 -1.55 5.85
C ASP A 66 -3.29 -1.82 5.29
N LEU A 67 -3.14 -1.80 3.97
CA LEU A 67 -1.84 -2.07 3.33
C LEU A 67 -0.83 -0.96 3.63
N LYS A 68 0.35 -1.37 4.11
CA LYS A 68 1.51 -0.51 4.35
C LYS A 68 2.82 -1.28 4.12
N PRO A 69 3.97 -0.59 4.02
CA PRO A 69 5.25 -1.26 3.81
C PRO A 69 5.56 -2.37 4.83
N ALA A 70 5.14 -2.21 6.09
CA ALA A 70 5.36 -3.21 7.13
C ALA A 70 4.59 -4.53 6.91
N ASN A 71 3.60 -4.58 6.01
CA ASN A 71 2.91 -5.82 5.65
C ASN A 71 3.68 -6.66 4.63
N PHE A 72 4.79 -6.14 4.09
CA PHE A 72 5.59 -6.83 3.09
C PHE A 72 6.96 -7.19 3.65
N LEU A 73 7.26 -8.48 3.67
CA LEU A 73 8.51 -9.03 4.18
C LEU A 73 9.38 -9.51 3.01
N CYS A 74 10.63 -9.09 2.99
CA CYS A 74 11.63 -9.68 2.10
C CYS A 74 12.00 -11.06 2.65
N VAL A 75 11.93 -12.06 1.78
CA VAL A 75 12.33 -13.44 2.05
C VAL A 75 13.11 -13.94 0.85
N GLN A 76 14.42 -14.15 1.02
CA GLN A 76 15.34 -14.59 -0.03
C GLN A 76 15.28 -13.70 -1.29
N GLY A 77 15.16 -12.38 -1.09
CA GLY A 77 15.07 -11.39 -2.17
C GLY A 77 13.69 -11.27 -2.83
N SER A 78 12.69 -12.02 -2.38
CA SER A 78 11.30 -11.91 -2.84
C SER A 78 10.42 -11.28 -1.77
N LEU A 79 9.53 -10.40 -2.19
CA LEU A 79 8.64 -9.66 -1.31
C LEU A 79 7.32 -10.43 -1.13
N LYS A 80 6.98 -10.74 0.12
CA LYS A 80 5.80 -11.53 0.49
C LYS A 80 4.88 -10.74 1.41
N LEU A 81 3.57 -10.88 1.21
CA LEU A 81 2.55 -10.34 2.11
C LEU A 81 2.45 -11.22 3.36
N ILE A 82 2.59 -10.63 4.56
CA ILE A 82 2.68 -11.36 5.84
C ILE A 82 1.49 -11.17 6.78
N ASP A 83 0.52 -10.35 6.39
CA ASP A 83 -0.73 -10.12 7.12
C ASP A 83 -1.85 -9.87 6.09
N PHE A 84 -3.09 -10.19 6.45
CA PHE A 84 -4.28 -9.98 5.64
C PHE A 84 -5.20 -8.89 6.21
N GLY A 85 -4.79 -8.20 7.29
CA GLY A 85 -5.54 -7.08 7.87
C GLY A 85 -6.78 -7.50 8.68
N ILE A 86 -7.18 -8.77 8.65
CA ILE A 86 -8.38 -9.33 9.29
C ILE A 86 -8.37 -9.11 10.81
N ALA A 87 -7.20 -9.20 11.44
CA ALA A 87 -7.07 -9.09 12.90
C ALA A 87 -7.27 -7.67 13.46
N LYS A 88 -7.19 -6.61 12.62
CA LYS A 88 -7.35 -5.22 13.09
C LYS A 88 -8.80 -4.78 13.23
N GLN A 89 -9.74 -5.50 12.62
CA GLN A 89 -11.17 -5.19 12.71
C GLN A 89 -11.73 -5.41 14.14
N SER A 90 -11.00 -6.11 15.02
CA SER A 90 -11.45 -6.52 16.36
C SER A 90 -10.86 -5.72 17.52
N SER A 91 -9.85 -4.86 17.31
CA SER A 91 -9.16 -4.16 18.40
C SER A 91 -9.57 -2.68 18.47
N ALA A 92 -10.69 -2.40 19.14
CA ALA A 92 -11.16 -1.04 19.41
C ALA A 92 -10.40 -0.34 20.56
N ASP A 93 -9.39 -0.97 21.15
CA ASP A 93 -8.85 -0.49 22.43
C ASP A 93 -7.33 -0.75 22.56
N THR A 94 -6.47 0.28 22.35
CA THR A 94 -5.15 0.35 23.01
C THR A 94 -4.41 1.70 22.86
N THR A 95 -4.11 2.29 24.03
CA THR A 95 -2.95 3.09 24.52
C THR A 95 -1.98 3.89 23.61
N LYS A 96 -1.42 4.97 24.18
CA LYS A 96 -0.59 6.04 23.57
C LYS A 96 0.56 5.63 22.60
N ILE A 97 1.10 4.41 22.68
CA ILE A 97 2.12 3.91 21.72
C ILE A 97 1.49 3.62 20.35
N ALA A 98 0.20 3.28 20.32
CA ALA A 98 -0.58 3.12 19.09
C ALA A 98 -0.79 4.44 18.34
N ARG A 99 -0.60 5.61 18.98
CA ARG A 99 -0.82 6.90 18.32
C ARG A 99 0.27 7.22 17.30
N ASP A 100 1.54 6.92 17.58
CA ASP A 100 2.63 7.14 16.61
C ASP A 100 2.57 6.14 15.44
N SER A 101 2.19 4.88 15.71
CA SER A 101 1.96 3.89 14.66
C SER A 101 0.69 4.19 13.84
N GLN A 102 -0.34 4.81 14.43
CA GLN A 102 -1.50 5.33 13.71
C GLN A 102 -1.12 6.51 12.79
N VAL A 103 -0.28 7.46 13.24
CA VAL A 103 0.20 8.58 12.39
C VAL A 103 0.95 8.08 11.15
N GLY A 104 1.72 6.99 11.28
CA GLY A 104 2.39 6.34 10.15
C GLY A 104 1.43 5.64 9.20
N THR A 105 0.42 4.97 9.75
CA THR A 105 -0.57 4.17 9.01
C THR A 105 -1.52 5.04 8.18
N VAL A 106 -1.93 6.22 8.66
CA VAL A 106 -2.82 7.13 7.91
C VAL A 106 -2.23 7.63 6.58
N ASN A 107 -0.93 7.50 6.35
CA ASN A 107 -0.31 7.92 5.08
C ASN A 107 -0.71 7.04 3.89
N TYR A 108 -1.23 5.84 4.14
CA TYR A 108 -1.62 4.87 3.11
C TYR A 108 -3.14 4.72 3.03
N MET A 109 -3.90 5.42 3.88
CA MET A 109 -5.35 5.33 3.94
C MET A 109 -5.99 6.05 2.73
N SER A 110 -6.98 5.41 2.13
CA SER A 110 -7.72 5.95 0.99
C SER A 110 -8.76 7.00 1.43
N PRO A 111 -9.17 7.93 0.54
CA PRO A 111 -10.23 8.90 0.84
C PRO A 111 -11.54 8.28 1.33
N GLU A 112 -12.00 7.23 0.67
CA GLU A 112 -13.26 6.54 1.00
C GLU A 112 -13.20 5.81 2.34
N SER A 113 -12.00 5.34 2.76
CA SER A 113 -11.82 4.75 4.10
C SER A 113 -11.94 5.80 5.21
N ILE A 114 -11.86 7.09 4.88
CA ILE A 114 -11.93 8.21 5.84
C ILE A 114 -13.33 8.79 5.87
N THR A 115 -13.92 9.04 4.70
CA THR A 115 -15.24 9.66 4.60
C THR A 115 -16.36 8.65 4.84
N CYS A 116 -16.06 7.34 4.84
CA CYS A 116 -17.04 6.26 4.87
C CYS A 116 -18.08 6.38 3.75
N GLU A 117 -17.72 7.04 2.64
CA GLU A 117 -18.63 7.25 1.51
C GLU A 117 -18.56 6.04 0.57
N GLY A 118 -19.59 5.20 0.67
CA GLY A 118 -19.87 4.12 -0.28
C GLY A 118 -21.38 4.06 -0.46
N ASP A 119 -21.87 4.68 -1.52
CA ASP A 119 -23.32 4.81 -1.81
C ASP A 119 -23.96 3.45 -2.20
N ASP A 120 -23.13 2.43 -2.41
CA ASP A 120 -23.56 1.07 -2.72
C ASP A 120 -23.54 0.18 -1.47
N SER A 121 -24.73 0.03 -0.87
CA SER A 121 -24.96 -0.84 0.28
C SER A 121 -24.89 -2.34 -0.05
N SER A 122 -24.73 -2.71 -1.32
CA SER A 122 -24.57 -4.11 -1.71
C SER A 122 -23.21 -4.66 -1.30
N ALA A 123 -23.16 -5.96 -0.98
CA ALA A 123 -21.91 -6.64 -0.65
C ALA A 123 -20.87 -6.57 -1.79
N GLU A 124 -21.33 -6.58 -3.05
CA GLU A 124 -20.46 -6.47 -4.22
C GLU A 124 -19.92 -5.04 -4.40
N GLY A 125 -20.74 -4.02 -4.13
CA GLY A 125 -20.31 -2.62 -4.14
C GLY A 125 -19.23 -2.33 -3.08
N GLN A 126 -19.45 -2.78 -1.84
CA GLN A 126 -18.49 -2.66 -0.76
C GLN A 126 -17.18 -3.39 -1.07
N PHE A 127 -17.26 -4.57 -1.68
CA PHE A 127 -16.07 -5.34 -2.06
C PHE A 127 -15.26 -4.63 -3.16
N LYS A 128 -15.92 -4.07 -4.18
CA LYS A 128 -15.25 -3.25 -5.21
C LYS A 128 -14.59 -2.01 -4.62
N LEU A 129 -15.27 -1.33 -3.69
CA LEU A 129 -14.73 -0.18 -2.98
C LEU A 129 -13.47 -0.57 -2.20
N GLY A 130 -13.51 -1.71 -1.48
CA GLY A 130 -12.36 -2.25 -0.76
C GLY A 130 -11.17 -2.58 -1.67
N ARG A 131 -11.40 -3.16 -2.85
CA ARG A 131 -10.32 -3.41 -3.83
C ARG A 131 -9.67 -2.11 -4.28
N ALA A 132 -10.47 -1.08 -4.55
CA ALA A 132 -9.96 0.24 -4.94
C ALA A 132 -9.18 0.92 -3.79
N SER A 133 -9.58 0.71 -2.53
CA SER A 133 -8.83 1.19 -1.36
C SER A 133 -7.44 0.55 -1.27
N ASP A 134 -7.33 -0.76 -1.47
CA ASP A 134 -6.03 -1.45 -1.50
C ASP A 134 -5.11 -0.91 -2.62
N VAL A 135 -5.68 -0.60 -3.80
CA VAL A 135 -4.94 0.02 -4.91
C VAL A 135 -4.39 1.40 -4.54
N TRP A 136 -5.14 2.21 -3.80
CA TRP A 136 -4.65 3.50 -3.30
C TRP A 136 -3.47 3.30 -2.34
N SER A 137 -3.61 2.39 -1.37
CA SER A 137 -2.55 2.09 -0.40
C SER A 137 -1.27 1.61 -1.09
N LEU A 138 -1.40 0.70 -2.07
CA LEU A 138 -0.30 0.29 -2.95
C LEU A 138 0.32 1.48 -3.71
N GLY A 139 -0.51 2.39 -4.24
CA GLY A 139 -0.06 3.62 -4.87
C GLY A 139 0.77 4.51 -3.94
N CYS A 140 0.37 4.64 -2.67
CA CYS A 140 1.14 5.36 -1.66
C CYS A 140 2.49 4.69 -1.34
N ILE A 141 2.55 3.37 -1.30
CA ILE A 141 3.79 2.60 -1.12
C ILE A 141 4.73 2.83 -2.31
N LEU A 142 4.21 2.69 -3.54
CA LEU A 142 4.98 2.94 -4.76
C LEU A 142 5.49 4.39 -4.80
N TYR A 143 4.64 5.35 -4.44
CA TYR A 143 5.02 6.77 -4.38
C TYR A 143 6.19 6.97 -3.41
N GLN A 144 6.16 6.30 -2.25
CA GLN A 144 7.26 6.33 -1.28
C GLN A 144 8.54 5.69 -1.81
N MET A 145 8.44 4.58 -2.55
CA MET A 145 9.60 3.94 -3.18
C MET A 145 10.25 4.83 -4.24
N VAL A 146 9.44 5.59 -4.98
CA VAL A 146 9.89 6.45 -6.09
C VAL A 146 10.45 7.79 -5.60
N TYR A 147 9.73 8.50 -4.74
CA TYR A 147 10.11 9.85 -4.30
C TYR A 147 10.74 9.86 -2.90
N GLY A 148 10.89 8.69 -2.29
CA GLY A 148 11.45 8.55 -0.96
C GLY A 148 10.50 8.97 0.16
N HIS A 149 9.28 9.47 -0.09
CA HIS A 149 8.30 9.90 0.93
C HIS A 149 6.87 9.68 0.45
N THR A 150 5.87 9.63 1.34
CA THR A 150 4.45 9.44 0.95
C THR A 150 3.82 10.74 0.43
N PRO A 151 2.70 10.71 -0.32
CA PRO A 151 2.12 11.90 -0.96
C PRO A 151 1.88 13.08 0.00
N PHE A 152 1.43 12.79 1.23
CA PHE A 152 1.07 13.79 2.24
C PHE A 152 2.00 13.78 3.46
N SER A 153 3.24 13.29 3.32
CA SER A 153 4.20 13.20 4.43
C SER A 153 4.58 14.56 5.04
N HIS A 154 4.43 15.65 4.29
CA HIS A 154 4.73 17.02 4.72
C HIS A 154 3.73 17.54 5.76
N LEU A 155 2.55 16.95 5.86
CA LEU A 155 1.54 17.29 6.86
C LEU A 155 1.87 16.60 8.17
N ARG A 156 1.94 17.37 9.25
CA ARG A 156 2.41 16.87 10.55
C ARG A 156 1.30 16.26 11.39
N THR A 157 0.08 16.75 11.28
CA THR A 157 -1.03 16.28 12.12
C THR A 157 -1.91 15.28 11.36
N ILE A 158 -2.42 14.28 12.08
CA ILE A 158 -3.41 13.33 11.53
C ILE A 158 -4.62 14.08 10.99
N TYR A 159 -5.10 15.09 11.74
CA TYR A 159 -6.24 15.91 11.34
C TYR A 159 -6.03 16.58 9.97
N GLN A 160 -4.85 17.17 9.72
CA GLN A 160 -4.52 17.77 8.42
C GLN A 160 -4.60 16.75 7.27
N LYS A 161 -4.12 15.52 7.50
CA LYS A 161 -4.17 14.47 6.48
C LYS A 161 -5.61 14.02 6.22
N LEU A 162 -6.32 13.65 7.28
CA LEU A 162 -7.63 13.04 7.19
C LEU A 162 -8.73 14.01 6.75
N GLN A 163 -8.65 15.29 7.13
CA GLN A 163 -9.74 16.25 6.89
C GLN A 163 -9.40 17.29 5.82
N ALA A 164 -8.12 17.61 5.61
CA ALA A 164 -7.71 18.76 4.81
C ALA A 164 -6.81 18.42 3.62
N ALA A 165 -6.57 17.13 3.33
CA ALA A 165 -5.68 16.75 2.23
C ALA A 165 -6.08 15.49 1.47
N ILE A 166 -6.22 14.35 2.15
CA ILE A 166 -6.55 13.09 1.49
C ILE A 166 -7.91 13.19 0.77
N PRO A 167 -9.01 13.59 1.42
CA PRO A 167 -10.30 13.73 0.75
C PRO A 167 -10.43 15.00 -0.10
N ASP A 168 -9.63 16.05 0.17
CA ASP A 168 -9.79 17.37 -0.45
C ASP A 168 -9.22 17.44 -1.89
N PRO A 169 -10.07 17.58 -2.93
CA PRO A 169 -9.61 17.67 -4.31
C PRO A 169 -8.74 18.91 -4.60
N SER A 170 -8.85 19.97 -3.80
CA SER A 170 -8.03 21.18 -3.96
C SER A 170 -6.56 20.95 -3.61
N LYS A 171 -6.25 19.89 -2.85
CA LYS A 171 -4.87 19.50 -2.56
C LYS A 171 -4.34 18.57 -3.65
N ALA A 172 -3.61 19.13 -4.61
CA ALA A 172 -2.94 18.33 -5.62
C ALA A 172 -1.83 17.45 -5.01
N ILE A 173 -1.73 16.21 -5.48
CA ILE A 173 -0.55 15.37 -5.24
C ILE A 173 0.52 15.77 -6.25
N ALA A 174 1.75 16.02 -5.79
CA ALA A 174 2.86 16.34 -6.67
C ALA A 174 3.36 15.07 -7.36
N PHE A 175 3.64 15.14 -8.66
CA PHE A 175 4.25 14.03 -9.39
C PHE A 175 5.44 14.54 -10.21
N PRO A 176 6.60 14.78 -9.56
CA PRO A 176 7.82 15.16 -10.27
C PRO A 176 8.16 14.16 -11.39
N PRO A 177 8.61 14.62 -12.57
CA PRO A 177 9.00 13.71 -13.64
C PRO A 177 10.09 12.72 -13.19
N THR A 178 9.95 11.47 -13.58
CA THR A 178 10.98 10.43 -13.42
C THR A 178 11.59 10.11 -14.79
N ARG A 179 12.65 9.30 -14.82
CA ARG A 179 13.26 8.84 -16.08
C ARG A 179 12.29 8.03 -16.93
N ASN A 180 11.37 7.29 -16.29
CA ASN A 180 10.37 6.48 -16.95
C ASN A 180 8.97 7.09 -16.77
N PRO A 181 8.37 7.70 -17.81
CA PRO A 181 7.07 8.36 -17.70
C PRO A 181 5.93 7.39 -17.30
N TYR A 182 6.06 6.10 -17.60
CA TYR A 182 5.07 5.08 -17.20
C TYR A 182 5.02 4.89 -15.68
N MET A 183 6.11 5.19 -14.96
CA MET A 183 6.11 5.17 -13.49
C MET A 183 5.16 6.24 -12.94
N VAL A 184 5.25 7.45 -13.51
CA VAL A 184 4.38 8.57 -13.14
C VAL A 184 2.93 8.30 -13.53
N ASP A 185 2.70 7.65 -14.67
CA ASP A 185 1.36 7.27 -15.12
C ASP A 185 0.66 6.31 -14.14
N VAL A 186 1.34 5.23 -13.72
CA VAL A 186 0.81 4.30 -12.70
C VAL A 186 0.47 5.04 -11.42
N LEU A 187 1.37 5.88 -10.93
CA LEU A 187 1.18 6.65 -9.70
C LEU A 187 -0.07 7.55 -9.78
N ARG A 188 -0.28 8.24 -10.91
CA ARG A 188 -1.48 9.06 -11.12
C ARG A 188 -2.76 8.25 -11.18
N ARG A 189 -2.72 7.05 -11.78
CA ARG A 189 -3.88 6.15 -11.86
C ARG A 189 -4.25 5.57 -10.49
N CYS A 190 -3.27 5.12 -9.70
CA CYS A 190 -3.52 4.57 -8.37
C CYS A 190 -4.02 5.64 -7.37
N LEU A 191 -3.50 6.88 -7.47
CA LEU A 191 -3.81 7.96 -6.52
C LEU A 191 -4.96 8.87 -6.99
N GLN A 192 -5.91 8.32 -7.75
CA GLN A 192 -7.18 8.99 -8.03
C GLN A 192 -8.05 9.01 -6.77
N ARG A 193 -8.61 10.17 -6.41
CA ARG A 193 -9.47 10.26 -5.22
C ARG A 193 -10.76 9.45 -5.41
N GLN A 194 -11.35 9.55 -6.59
CA GLN A 194 -12.53 8.76 -6.94
C GLN A 194 -12.14 7.28 -7.12
N PRO A 195 -12.68 6.35 -6.30
CA PRO A 195 -12.26 4.95 -6.31
C PRO A 195 -12.54 4.25 -7.64
N THR A 196 -13.64 4.61 -8.31
CA THR A 196 -14.06 4.04 -9.60
C THR A 196 -13.15 4.40 -10.77
N LEU A 197 -12.29 5.43 -10.62
CA LEU A 197 -11.31 5.81 -11.63
C LEU A 197 -9.97 5.09 -11.44
N ARG A 198 -9.79 4.36 -10.34
CA ARG A 198 -8.58 3.58 -10.10
C ARG A 198 -8.62 2.29 -10.91
N PRO A 199 -7.50 1.87 -11.52
CA PRO A 199 -7.42 0.59 -12.20
C PRO A 199 -7.51 -0.55 -11.19
N SER A 200 -8.02 -1.68 -11.63
CA SER A 200 -7.91 -2.95 -10.95
C SER A 200 -6.46 -3.46 -10.95
N ILE A 201 -6.14 -4.40 -10.06
CA ILE A 201 -4.80 -4.99 -10.01
C ILE A 201 -4.41 -5.72 -11.30
N PRO A 202 -5.29 -6.49 -11.97
CA PRO A 202 -4.99 -7.06 -13.28
C PRO A 202 -4.59 -6.01 -14.32
N GLU A 203 -5.31 -4.88 -14.38
CA GLU A 203 -4.96 -3.77 -15.29
C GLU A 203 -3.59 -3.15 -14.95
N LEU A 204 -3.21 -3.12 -13.66
CA LEU A 204 -1.89 -2.66 -13.23
C LEU A 204 -0.77 -3.64 -13.57
N LEU A 205 -1.04 -4.95 -13.50
CA LEU A 205 -0.10 -5.99 -13.91
C LEU A 205 0.17 -5.98 -15.42
N ASP A 206 -0.82 -5.56 -16.21
CA ASP A 206 -0.69 -5.38 -17.67
C ASP A 206 -0.29 -3.95 -18.09
N HIS A 207 0.07 -3.09 -17.14
CA HIS A 207 0.50 -1.73 -17.45
C HIS A 207 1.88 -1.70 -18.16
N PRO A 208 2.14 -0.78 -19.12
CA PRO A 208 3.43 -0.65 -19.83
C PRO A 208 4.67 -0.41 -18.94
N LEU A 209 4.46 -0.10 -17.67
CA LEU A 209 5.52 -0.06 -16.65
C LEU A 209 6.14 -1.45 -16.47
N LEU A 210 5.31 -2.49 -16.37
CA LEU A 210 5.68 -3.89 -16.17
C LEU A 210 5.68 -4.71 -17.46
N ARG A 211 5.09 -4.18 -18.54
CA ARG A 211 5.04 -4.77 -19.87
C ARG A 211 5.74 -3.87 -20.90
N PRO A 212 7.09 -3.84 -20.96
CA PRO A 212 7.82 -3.01 -21.92
C PRO A 212 7.41 -3.23 -23.39
N GLU A 213 6.96 -4.43 -23.73
CA GLU A 213 6.44 -4.83 -25.04
C GLU A 213 5.14 -4.13 -25.44
N LEU A 214 4.38 -3.59 -24.48
CA LEU A 214 3.15 -2.82 -24.73
C LEU A 214 3.42 -1.33 -24.93
N ARG A 215 4.68 -0.89 -24.85
CA ARG A 215 5.05 0.50 -25.11
C ARG A 215 4.90 0.76 -26.60
N GLY A 216 4.20 1.85 -26.95
CA GLY A 216 4.12 2.31 -28.34
C GLY A 216 5.52 2.60 -28.90
N PRO A 217 5.67 2.69 -30.23
CA PRO A 217 6.94 3.12 -30.83
C PRO A 217 7.37 4.48 -30.22
N PRO A 218 8.69 4.71 -30.09
CA PRO A 218 9.24 5.92 -29.49
C PRO A 218 8.82 7.20 -30.23
#